data_AF-A0A3A9KNM3-F1
#
_entry.id   AF-A0A3A9KNM3-F1
#
_cell.length_a   1.000
_cell.length_b   1.000
_cell.length_c   1.000
_cell.angle_alpha   90.00
_cell.angle_beta   90.00
_cell.angle_gamma   90.00
#
_symmetry.space_group_name_H-M   'P 1'
#
loop_
_entity.id
_entity.type
_entity.pdbx_description
1 polymer ?
#
loop_
_entity_poly.entity_id
_entity_poly.type
_entity_poly.pdbx_seq_one_letter_code
_entity_poly.pdbx_strand_id
1 'polypeptide(L)'
;MISPGTFDIYLQDVSQWVASIEADVQNRSNPDAKESIYKEIEVLKQILSEKSFPDEDQQLNVTEQVDRLGEMYANLFSGNDYVPIGEHRLPPLPYEYDALEPAINEEIMKLHHQEHHQSYVDGLNKAEKKMQTARETDDFDLLKHWEKEAAFNGAGHYLHTMFWSNMSPDGGGEPTGKLRSYIDRDFGSFDAFKAHFSEAAKQVQGVGWAILIWSPRSRRLEILQAEFHHLLSQWDAIPLLGLDVWEHAYYLQYKNGRGEYVDNFWTIVNWPNVNERFEQARKLKWEPY
;
A
#
# COMPACT_ATOMS: atom_id res chain seq x y z
N MET A 1 -8.59 -25.31 -24.03
CA MET A 1 -7.55 -26.03 -24.78
C MET A 1 -6.32 -25.16 -24.91
N ILE A 2 -5.31 -25.42 -24.09
CA ILE A 2 -3.96 -24.89 -24.25
C ILE A 2 -3.32 -25.71 -25.38
N SER A 3 -2.71 -25.08 -26.39
CA SER A 3 -2.13 -25.83 -27.52
C SER A 3 -0.97 -26.74 -27.05
N PRO A 4 -0.64 -27.83 -27.75
CA PRO A 4 0.43 -28.75 -27.36
C PRO A 4 1.79 -28.08 -27.14
N GLY A 5 2.08 -26.95 -27.83
CA GLY A 5 3.33 -26.20 -27.64
C GLY A 5 3.33 -25.26 -26.42
N THR A 6 2.17 -24.97 -25.83
CA THR A 6 2.04 -24.04 -24.70
C THR A 6 2.18 -24.71 -23.34
N PHE A 7 1.86 -26.00 -23.21
CA PHE A 7 2.08 -26.73 -21.96
C PHE A 7 3.57 -27.10 -21.77
N ASP A 8 4.29 -27.43 -22.84
CA ASP A 8 5.74 -27.66 -22.77
C ASP A 8 6.52 -26.40 -22.32
N ILE A 9 6.06 -25.21 -22.72
CA ILE A 9 6.61 -23.92 -22.24
C ILE A 9 6.29 -23.74 -20.75
N TYR A 10 5.04 -24.00 -20.35
CA TYR A 10 4.64 -23.96 -18.94
C TYR A 10 5.49 -24.90 -18.06
N LEU A 11 5.80 -26.12 -18.52
CA LEU A 11 6.66 -27.06 -17.80
C LEU A 11 8.11 -26.55 -17.65
N GLN A 12 8.62 -25.83 -18.65
CA GLN A 12 9.94 -25.19 -18.57
C GLN A 12 9.94 -24.05 -17.53
N ASP A 13 8.90 -23.22 -17.53
CA ASP A 13 8.74 -22.12 -16.58
C ASP A 13 8.59 -22.66 -15.14
N VAL A 14 7.77 -23.71 -14.95
CA VAL A 14 7.59 -24.40 -13.67
C VAL A 14 8.92 -25.00 -13.19
N SER A 15 9.70 -25.63 -14.09
CA SER A 15 11.01 -26.18 -13.72
C SER A 15 11.99 -25.11 -13.24
N GLN A 16 12.02 -23.95 -13.90
CA GLN A 16 12.85 -22.81 -13.48
C GLN A 16 12.38 -22.23 -12.14
N TRP A 17 11.06 -22.11 -11.98
CA TRP A 17 10.44 -21.63 -10.75
C TRP A 17 10.73 -22.55 -9.55
N VAL A 18 10.60 -23.87 -9.71
CA VAL A 18 10.93 -24.85 -8.67
C VAL A 18 12.41 -24.76 -8.26
N ALA A 19 13.32 -24.64 -9.23
CA ALA A 19 14.74 -24.45 -8.93
C ALA A 19 15.02 -23.15 -8.17
N SER A 20 14.26 -22.08 -8.48
CA SER A 20 14.37 -20.80 -7.77
C SER A 20 13.87 -20.89 -6.32
N ILE A 21 12.74 -21.57 -6.08
CA ILE A 21 12.20 -21.83 -4.75
C ILE A 21 13.19 -22.66 -3.93
N GLU A 22 13.73 -23.73 -4.51
CA GLU A 22 14.68 -24.60 -3.83
C GLU A 22 15.92 -23.85 -3.37
N ALA A 23 16.50 -23.01 -4.24
CA ALA A 23 17.64 -22.17 -3.90
C ALA A 23 17.33 -21.15 -2.80
N ASP A 24 16.13 -20.57 -2.81
CA ASP A 24 15.70 -19.62 -1.78
C ASP A 24 15.48 -20.32 -0.42
N VAL A 25 14.80 -21.46 -0.39
CA VAL A 25 14.54 -22.27 0.82
C VAL A 25 15.84 -22.74 1.47
N GLN A 26 16.86 -23.08 0.67
CA GLN A 26 18.20 -23.43 1.18
C GLN A 26 18.79 -22.31 2.04
N ASN A 27 18.59 -21.05 1.65
CA ASN A 27 19.22 -19.87 2.27
C ASN A 27 18.48 -19.31 3.50
N ARG A 28 17.29 -19.83 3.86
CA ARG A 28 16.48 -19.29 4.98
C ARG A 28 16.79 -19.91 6.34
N SER A 29 16.36 -19.29 7.44
CA SER A 29 16.78 -19.69 8.80
C SER A 29 15.81 -20.60 9.56
N ASN A 30 14.63 -20.95 9.01
CA ASN A 30 13.59 -21.74 9.70
C ASN A 30 13.64 -23.24 9.32
N PRO A 31 14.12 -24.15 10.19
CA PRO A 31 14.36 -25.56 9.83
C PRO A 31 13.09 -26.40 9.60
N ASP A 32 12.04 -26.19 10.41
CA ASP A 32 10.82 -27.02 10.35
C ASP A 32 9.96 -26.67 9.12
N ALA A 33 9.97 -25.40 8.72
CA ALA A 33 9.33 -24.93 7.49
C ALA A 33 10.02 -25.47 6.22
N LYS A 34 11.33 -25.77 6.28
CA LYS A 34 12.09 -26.29 5.13
C LYS A 34 11.69 -27.71 4.77
N GLU A 35 11.49 -28.59 5.75
CA GLU A 35 11.23 -30.01 5.51
C GLU A 35 9.92 -30.23 4.72
N SER A 36 8.86 -29.52 5.09
CA SER A 36 7.57 -29.60 4.40
C SER A 36 7.62 -29.10 2.95
N ILE A 37 8.37 -28.02 2.68
CA ILE A 37 8.54 -27.47 1.34
C ILE A 37 9.44 -28.35 0.47
N TYR A 38 10.55 -28.88 1.00
CA TYR A 38 11.39 -29.82 0.26
C TYR A 38 10.63 -31.06 -0.18
N LYS A 39 9.72 -31.56 0.67
CA LYS A 39 8.89 -32.71 0.32
C LYS A 39 8.02 -32.43 -0.92
N GLU A 40 7.39 -31.25 -0.99
CA GLU A 40 6.57 -30.90 -2.16
C GLU A 40 7.37 -30.52 -3.40
N ILE A 41 8.56 -29.93 -3.23
CA ILE A 41 9.52 -29.73 -4.33
C ILE A 41 9.88 -31.08 -4.97
N GLU A 42 10.15 -32.11 -4.18
CA GLU A 42 10.51 -33.42 -4.70
C GLU A 42 9.33 -34.12 -5.39
N VAL A 43 8.11 -33.97 -4.88
CA VAL A 43 6.88 -34.45 -5.55
C VAL A 43 6.74 -33.80 -6.92
N LEU A 44 6.89 -32.48 -7.01
CA LEU A 44 6.74 -31.75 -8.26
C LEU A 44 7.88 -32.07 -9.25
N LYS A 45 9.13 -32.19 -8.79
CA LYS A 45 10.25 -32.65 -9.64
C LYS A 45 10.03 -34.06 -10.19
N GLN A 46 9.45 -34.96 -9.39
CA GLN A 46 9.13 -36.31 -9.84
C GLN A 46 8.08 -36.27 -10.96
N ILE A 47 7.02 -35.47 -10.80
CA ILE A 47 6.03 -35.24 -11.84
C ILE A 47 6.70 -34.69 -13.10
N LEU A 48 7.48 -33.61 -13.00
CA LEU A 48 8.16 -32.97 -14.14
C LEU A 48 9.19 -33.86 -14.86
N SER A 49 9.65 -34.94 -14.22
CA SER A 49 10.54 -35.93 -14.87
C SER A 49 9.80 -36.81 -15.89
N GLU A 50 8.47 -36.83 -15.86
CA GLU A 50 7.64 -37.46 -16.86
C GLU A 50 7.76 -36.72 -18.19
N LYS A 51 8.07 -37.45 -19.26
CA LYS A 51 8.44 -36.87 -20.56
C LYS A 51 7.26 -36.38 -21.41
N SER A 52 6.02 -36.63 -20.98
CA SER A 52 4.82 -36.24 -21.73
C SER A 52 3.58 -36.26 -20.86
N PHE A 53 2.75 -35.22 -20.99
CA PHE A 53 1.44 -35.08 -20.34
C PHE A 53 0.35 -34.93 -21.41
N PRO A 54 0.02 -36.01 -22.13
CA PRO A 54 -0.91 -35.95 -23.26
C PRO A 54 -2.38 -35.74 -22.86
N ASP A 55 -2.74 -35.99 -21.60
CA ASP A 55 -4.13 -35.93 -21.10
C ASP A 55 -4.38 -34.72 -20.18
N GLU A 56 -5.58 -34.14 -20.25
CA GLU A 56 -5.97 -32.94 -19.49
C GLU A 56 -5.96 -33.16 -17.97
N ASP A 57 -6.28 -34.35 -17.47
CA ASP A 57 -6.25 -34.65 -16.03
C ASP A 57 -4.81 -34.66 -15.50
N GLN A 58 -3.86 -35.10 -16.33
CA GLN A 58 -2.44 -35.08 -15.99
C GLN A 58 -1.90 -33.64 -15.95
N GLN A 59 -2.32 -32.80 -16.89
CA GLN A 59 -1.96 -31.37 -16.91
C GLN A 59 -2.59 -30.61 -15.72
N LEU A 60 -3.83 -30.94 -15.37
CA LEU A 60 -4.51 -30.40 -14.20
C LEU A 60 -3.78 -30.79 -12.91
N ASN A 61 -3.41 -32.06 -12.75
CA ASN A 61 -2.64 -32.52 -11.60
C ASN A 61 -1.28 -31.79 -11.46
N VAL A 62 -0.57 -31.50 -12.56
CA VAL A 62 0.65 -30.68 -12.51
C VAL A 62 0.32 -29.27 -11.98
N THR A 63 -0.74 -28.66 -12.50
CA THR A 63 -1.16 -27.30 -12.13
C THR A 63 -1.56 -27.22 -10.65
N GLU A 64 -2.34 -28.18 -10.15
CA GLU A 64 -2.74 -28.25 -8.75
C GLU A 64 -1.54 -28.42 -7.79
N GLN A 65 -0.51 -29.18 -8.19
CA GLN A 65 0.70 -29.32 -7.38
C GLN A 65 1.58 -28.07 -7.41
N VAL A 66 1.60 -27.35 -8.53
CA VAL A 66 2.24 -26.03 -8.65
C VAL A 66 1.57 -25.03 -7.71
N ASP A 67 0.23 -24.93 -7.75
CA ASP A 67 -0.53 -24.02 -6.89
C ASP A 67 -0.31 -24.35 -5.41
N ARG A 68 -0.36 -25.63 -5.06
CA ARG A 68 -0.13 -26.11 -3.69
C ARG A 68 1.27 -25.77 -3.17
N LEU A 69 2.32 -25.98 -3.97
CA LEU A 69 3.68 -25.60 -3.59
C LEU A 69 3.80 -24.08 -3.46
N GLY A 70 3.15 -23.33 -4.35
CA GLY A 70 3.13 -21.86 -4.34
C GLY A 70 2.48 -21.31 -3.07
N GLU A 71 1.32 -21.83 -2.69
CA GLU A 71 0.63 -21.46 -1.45
C GLU A 71 1.44 -21.83 -0.21
N MET A 72 2.01 -23.03 -0.16
CA MET A 72 2.84 -23.44 0.96
C MET A 72 4.09 -22.56 1.09
N TYR A 73 4.76 -22.29 -0.03
CA TYR A 73 5.95 -21.42 -0.06
C TYR A 73 5.60 -19.99 0.34
N ALA A 74 4.49 -19.43 -0.17
CA ALA A 74 4.00 -18.12 0.24
C ALA A 74 3.72 -18.06 1.74
N ASN A 75 2.98 -19.02 2.28
CA ASN A 75 2.63 -19.07 3.70
C ASN A 75 3.84 -19.21 4.64
N LEU A 76 4.91 -19.88 4.19
CA LEU A 76 6.08 -20.17 5.02
C LEU A 76 7.24 -19.19 4.85
N PHE A 77 7.41 -18.63 3.65
CA PHE A 77 8.63 -17.92 3.27
C PHE A 77 8.40 -16.58 2.56
N SER A 78 7.17 -16.25 2.15
CA SER A 78 6.87 -14.87 1.75
C SER A 78 6.71 -14.01 3.00
N GLY A 79 7.81 -13.43 3.47
CA GLY A 79 7.72 -12.15 4.14
C GLY A 79 7.32 -11.11 3.09
N ASN A 80 6.04 -10.76 3.03
CA ASN A 80 5.47 -9.59 2.33
C ASN A 80 5.78 -9.41 0.83
N ASP A 81 5.14 -10.18 -0.06
CA ASP A 81 4.95 -9.71 -1.46
C ASP A 81 3.54 -9.11 -1.69
N TYR A 82 2.55 -9.48 -0.88
CA TYR A 82 1.22 -8.88 -0.88
C TYR A 82 0.49 -9.17 0.43
N VAL A 83 -0.60 -8.44 0.70
CA VAL A 83 -1.48 -8.67 1.86
C VAL A 83 -2.61 -9.60 1.42
N PRO A 84 -2.81 -10.78 2.06
CA PRO A 84 -3.94 -11.65 1.74
C PRO A 84 -5.30 -10.97 1.99
N ILE A 85 -6.34 -11.44 1.30
CA ILE A 85 -7.71 -10.90 1.40
C ILE A 85 -8.14 -10.90 2.87
N GLY A 86 -8.41 -9.70 3.38
CA GLY A 86 -8.93 -9.55 4.71
C GLY A 86 -7.93 -9.78 5.84
N GLU A 87 -6.64 -9.64 5.55
CA GLU A 87 -5.53 -9.76 6.50
C GLU A 87 -4.68 -8.48 6.63
N HIS A 88 -5.24 -7.31 6.25
CA HIS A 88 -4.63 -6.01 6.57
C HIS A 88 -4.51 -5.83 8.08
N ARG A 89 -3.46 -5.13 8.52
CA ARG A 89 -3.17 -4.89 9.93
C ARG A 89 -2.89 -3.43 10.17
N LEU A 90 -3.25 -2.95 11.36
CA LEU A 90 -2.86 -1.64 11.83
C LEU A 90 -1.32 -1.61 11.98
N PRO A 91 -0.59 -0.79 11.22
CA PRO A 91 0.86 -0.67 11.38
C PRO A 91 1.17 0.02 12.72
N PRO A 92 2.26 -0.34 13.42
CA PRO A 92 2.67 0.42 14.59
C PRO A 92 3.08 1.84 14.19
N LEU A 93 2.92 2.80 15.11
CA LEU A 93 3.50 4.13 14.92
C LEU A 93 5.04 4.04 14.93
N PRO A 94 5.74 4.85 14.12
CA PRO A 94 7.20 4.87 14.11
C PRO A 94 7.83 5.67 15.28
N TYR A 95 6.99 6.18 16.18
CA TYR A 95 7.36 6.98 17.35
C TYR A 95 6.27 6.83 18.45
N GLU A 96 6.58 7.26 19.67
CA GLU A 96 5.63 7.27 20.79
C GLU A 96 4.47 8.25 20.56
N TYR A 97 3.32 8.04 21.20
CA TYR A 97 2.10 8.82 20.95
C TYR A 97 2.24 10.33 21.27
N ASP A 98 3.09 10.70 22.22
CA ASP A 98 3.35 12.08 22.63
C ASP A 98 4.53 12.74 21.88
N ALA A 99 5.20 12.00 20.99
CA ALA A 99 6.44 12.44 20.35
C ALA A 99 6.28 13.66 19.44
N LEU A 100 5.05 13.97 18.99
CA LEU A 100 4.76 15.09 18.09
C LEU A 100 4.30 16.36 18.83
N GLU A 101 4.31 16.36 20.16
CA GLU A 101 3.99 17.55 20.93
C GLU A 101 5.06 18.66 20.72
N PRO A 102 4.64 19.94 20.65
CA PRO A 102 3.29 20.46 20.86
C PRO A 102 2.42 20.49 19.60
N ALA A 103 2.90 20.03 18.45
CA ALA A 103 2.18 20.15 17.18
C ALA A 103 0.92 19.28 17.13
N ILE A 104 0.97 18.06 17.65
CA ILE A 104 -0.20 17.18 17.80
C ILE A 104 -0.10 16.49 19.17
N ASN A 105 -1.14 16.62 19.99
CA ASN A 105 -1.15 16.06 21.35
C ASN A 105 -1.33 14.53 21.37
N GLU A 106 -0.88 13.92 22.47
CA GLU A 106 -0.93 12.47 22.66
C GLU A 106 -2.35 11.89 22.52
N GLU A 107 -3.36 12.60 23.02
CA GLU A 107 -4.76 12.17 22.99
C GLU A 107 -5.28 12.00 21.56
N ILE A 108 -5.01 12.99 20.67
CA ILE A 108 -5.32 12.88 19.25
C ILE A 108 -4.59 11.68 18.66
N MET A 109 -3.29 11.55 18.89
CA MET A 109 -2.50 10.47 18.29
C MET A 109 -3.00 9.08 18.68
N LYS A 110 -3.39 8.88 19.95
CA LYS A 110 -3.98 7.60 20.41
C LYS A 110 -5.30 7.30 19.72
N LEU A 111 -6.25 8.24 19.73
CA LEU A 111 -7.57 8.03 19.12
C LEU A 111 -7.49 7.88 17.61
N HIS A 112 -6.68 8.72 16.95
CA HIS A 112 -6.53 8.73 15.51
C HIS A 112 -5.89 7.42 14.99
N HIS A 113 -4.93 6.87 15.73
CA HIS A 113 -4.30 5.60 15.39
C HIS A 113 -5.12 4.37 15.83
N GLN A 114 -5.47 4.28 17.12
CA GLN A 114 -6.03 3.05 17.69
C GLN A 114 -7.52 2.87 17.41
N GLU A 115 -8.26 3.95 17.15
CA GLU A 115 -9.69 3.89 16.86
C GLU A 115 -9.97 4.17 15.38
N HIS A 116 -9.61 5.35 14.89
CA HIS A 116 -9.94 5.76 13.52
C HIS A 116 -9.21 4.90 12.48
N HIS A 117 -7.89 4.79 12.57
CA HIS A 117 -7.14 3.97 11.61
C HIS A 117 -7.48 2.46 11.73
N GLN A 118 -7.66 1.94 12.95
CA GLN A 118 -8.11 0.56 13.17
C GLN A 118 -9.45 0.28 12.49
N SER A 119 -10.40 1.22 12.56
CA SER A 119 -11.70 1.05 11.92
C SER A 119 -11.61 0.90 10.39
N TYR A 120 -10.68 1.60 9.74
CA TYR A 120 -10.44 1.45 8.29
C TYR A 120 -9.81 0.10 7.96
N VAL A 121 -8.88 -0.39 8.79
CA VAL A 121 -8.31 -1.73 8.63
C VAL A 121 -9.40 -2.80 8.71
N ASP A 122 -10.24 -2.74 9.74
CA ASP A 122 -11.33 -3.70 9.95
C ASP A 122 -12.38 -3.63 8.84
N GLY A 123 -12.73 -2.41 8.41
CA GLY A 123 -13.67 -2.15 7.33
C GLY A 123 -13.18 -2.68 5.98
N LEU A 124 -11.92 -2.43 5.64
CA LEU A 124 -11.30 -2.95 4.42
C LEU A 124 -11.29 -4.48 4.45
N ASN A 125 -10.84 -5.06 5.56
CA ASN A 125 -10.78 -6.51 5.71
C ASN A 125 -12.14 -7.18 5.52
N LYS A 126 -13.18 -6.57 6.09
CA LYS A 126 -14.55 -7.03 5.94
C LYS A 126 -15.03 -6.93 4.49
N ALA A 127 -14.78 -5.81 3.82
CA ALA A 127 -15.20 -5.59 2.44
C ALA A 127 -14.56 -6.62 1.50
N GLU A 128 -13.25 -6.85 1.62
CA GLU A 128 -12.53 -7.82 0.79
C GLU A 128 -13.07 -9.26 0.96
N LYS A 129 -13.30 -9.71 2.20
CA LYS A 129 -13.89 -11.02 2.47
C LYS A 129 -15.30 -11.15 1.88
N LYS A 130 -16.10 -10.09 1.94
CA LYS A 130 -17.45 -10.09 1.37
C LYS A 130 -17.44 -10.13 -0.15
N MET A 131 -16.50 -9.43 -0.80
CA MET A 131 -16.31 -9.53 -2.25
C MET A 131 -15.78 -10.91 -2.66
N GLN A 132 -14.94 -11.54 -1.83
CA GLN A 132 -14.51 -12.92 -2.04
C GLN A 132 -15.69 -13.90 -1.98
N THR A 133 -16.49 -13.87 -0.92
CA THR A 133 -17.68 -14.71 -0.81
C THR A 133 -18.61 -14.52 -2.01
N ALA A 134 -18.84 -13.28 -2.45
CA ALA A 134 -19.66 -13.00 -3.62
C ALA A 134 -19.17 -13.73 -4.89
N ARG A 135 -17.85 -13.79 -5.10
CA ARG A 135 -17.25 -14.55 -6.23
C ARG A 135 -17.38 -16.06 -6.06
N GLU A 136 -17.25 -16.57 -4.83
CA GLU A 136 -17.35 -18.01 -4.54
C GLU A 136 -18.78 -18.53 -4.64
N THR A 137 -19.78 -17.70 -4.34
CA THR A 137 -21.19 -18.09 -4.32
C THR A 137 -22.00 -17.61 -5.53
N ASP A 138 -21.38 -16.85 -6.45
CA ASP A 138 -22.05 -16.20 -7.60
C ASP A 138 -23.22 -15.28 -7.16
N ASP A 139 -23.12 -14.66 -5.97
CA ASP A 139 -24.11 -13.72 -5.42
C ASP A 139 -23.53 -12.30 -5.38
N PHE A 140 -23.94 -11.47 -6.34
CA PHE A 140 -23.44 -10.12 -6.51
C PHE A 140 -24.40 -9.01 -6.07
N ASP A 141 -25.50 -9.34 -5.38
CA ASP A 141 -26.55 -8.38 -5.02
C ASP A 141 -26.00 -7.16 -4.24
N LEU A 142 -25.00 -7.39 -3.39
CA LEU A 142 -24.34 -6.36 -2.59
C LEU A 142 -22.97 -5.94 -3.11
N LEU A 143 -22.53 -6.39 -4.29
CA LEU A 143 -21.17 -6.12 -4.78
C LEU A 143 -20.87 -4.62 -4.84
N LYS A 144 -21.80 -3.82 -5.37
CA LYS A 144 -21.66 -2.36 -5.42
C LYS A 144 -21.44 -1.71 -4.04
N HIS A 145 -22.07 -2.25 -2.99
CA HIS A 145 -21.87 -1.76 -1.64
C HIS A 145 -20.45 -2.09 -1.15
N TRP A 146 -20.00 -3.34 -1.32
CA TRP A 146 -18.69 -3.76 -0.84
C TRP A 146 -17.52 -3.11 -1.59
N GLU A 147 -17.67 -2.85 -2.89
CA GLU A 147 -16.69 -2.08 -3.67
C GLU A 147 -16.56 -0.64 -3.14
N LYS A 148 -17.67 -0.02 -2.72
CA LYS A 148 -17.64 1.31 -2.09
C LYS A 148 -16.99 1.27 -0.71
N GLU A 149 -17.30 0.26 0.11
CA GLU A 149 -16.67 0.07 1.41
C GLU A 149 -15.16 -0.17 1.26
N ALA A 150 -14.73 -0.96 0.28
CA ALA A 150 -13.33 -1.19 -0.02
C ALA A 150 -12.62 0.11 -0.45
N ALA A 151 -13.24 0.94 -1.31
CA ALA A 151 -12.67 2.22 -1.71
C ALA A 151 -12.51 3.19 -0.52
N PHE A 152 -13.53 3.31 0.33
CA PHE A 152 -13.49 4.20 1.49
C PHE A 152 -12.48 3.75 2.54
N ASN A 153 -12.58 2.49 2.98
CA ASN A 153 -11.72 1.94 4.03
C ASN A 153 -10.30 1.69 3.53
N GLY A 154 -10.12 1.26 2.27
CA GLY A 154 -8.81 1.09 1.65
C GLY A 154 -8.03 2.38 1.53
N ALA A 155 -8.65 3.42 0.98
CA ALA A 155 -8.01 4.74 0.94
C ALA A 155 -7.75 5.29 2.35
N GLY A 156 -8.66 5.10 3.29
CA GLY A 156 -8.47 5.47 4.70
C GLY A 156 -7.24 4.79 5.31
N HIS A 157 -7.13 3.46 5.19
CA HIS A 157 -6.00 2.70 5.70
C HIS A 157 -4.67 3.14 5.07
N TYR A 158 -4.61 3.28 3.74
CA TYR A 158 -3.36 3.59 3.05
C TYR A 158 -2.90 5.03 3.29
N LEU A 159 -3.82 6.01 3.32
CA LEU A 159 -3.49 7.40 3.61
C LEU A 159 -2.99 7.56 5.06
N HIS A 160 -3.63 6.92 6.04
CA HIS A 160 -3.15 6.98 7.44
C HIS A 160 -1.81 6.27 7.62
N THR A 161 -1.62 5.11 7.00
CA THR A 161 -0.33 4.39 7.02
C THR A 161 0.81 5.28 6.52
N MET A 162 0.57 6.05 5.45
CA MET A 162 1.52 7.05 4.97
C MET A 162 1.66 8.23 5.94
N PHE A 163 0.55 8.77 6.45
CA PHE A 163 0.50 9.94 7.32
C PHE A 163 1.39 9.79 8.56
N TRP A 164 1.36 8.62 9.22
CA TRP A 164 2.24 8.35 10.37
C TRP A 164 3.73 8.42 10.01
N SER A 165 4.10 7.91 8.84
CA SER A 165 5.49 7.96 8.37
C SER A 165 5.91 9.34 7.87
N ASN A 166 4.95 10.16 7.44
CA ASN A 166 5.17 11.53 6.98
C ASN A 166 5.44 12.52 8.12
N MET A 167 5.33 12.09 9.39
CA MET A 167 5.63 12.91 10.56
C MET A 167 6.82 12.34 11.34
N SER A 168 7.49 13.18 12.12
CA SER A 168 8.61 12.79 12.99
C SER A 168 8.81 13.81 14.11
N PRO A 169 9.22 13.37 15.33
CA PRO A 169 9.67 14.29 16.38
C PRO A 169 10.85 15.17 15.97
N ASP A 170 11.72 14.66 15.09
CA ASP A 170 12.87 15.37 14.52
C ASP A 170 12.54 15.99 13.15
N GLY A 171 11.25 16.20 12.87
CA GLY A 171 10.73 16.71 11.61
C GLY A 171 10.93 18.21 11.40
N GLY A 172 10.22 18.73 10.40
CA GLY A 172 10.27 20.13 10.01
C GLY A 172 11.42 20.46 9.07
N GLY A 173 11.71 21.76 8.92
CA GLY A 173 12.66 22.24 7.92
C GLY A 173 12.14 22.10 6.49
N GLU A 174 13.04 21.80 5.55
CA GLU A 174 12.76 21.76 4.11
C GLU A 174 13.28 20.47 3.47
N PRO A 175 12.67 19.98 2.37
CA PRO A 175 13.22 18.86 1.64
C PRO A 175 14.55 19.23 1.00
N THR A 176 15.39 18.22 0.77
CA THR A 176 16.69 18.35 0.11
C THR A 176 16.74 17.49 -1.16
N GLY A 177 17.85 17.58 -1.92
CA GLY A 177 18.10 16.70 -3.06
C GLY A 177 17.11 16.86 -4.22
N LYS A 178 16.72 15.72 -4.81
CA LYS A 178 15.88 15.72 -6.04
C LYS A 178 14.46 16.19 -5.78
N LEU A 179 13.85 15.81 -4.65
CA LEU A 179 12.52 16.29 -4.30
C LEU A 179 12.49 17.81 -4.25
N ARG A 180 13.49 18.42 -3.59
CA ARG A 180 13.60 19.88 -3.54
C ARG A 180 13.68 20.51 -4.92
N SER A 181 14.51 19.95 -5.79
CA SER A 181 14.67 20.43 -7.17
C SER A 181 13.36 20.35 -7.97
N TYR A 182 12.56 19.30 -7.77
CA TYR A 182 11.26 19.15 -8.42
C TYR A 182 10.21 20.08 -7.83
N ILE A 183 10.24 20.34 -6.51
CA ILE A 183 9.38 21.34 -5.87
C ILE A 183 9.66 22.73 -6.45
N ASP A 184 10.93 23.13 -6.53
CA ASP A 184 11.30 24.43 -7.10
C ASP A 184 10.91 24.52 -8.59
N ARG A 185 11.02 23.42 -9.35
CA ARG A 185 10.60 23.36 -10.76
C ARG A 185 9.08 23.51 -10.93
N ASP A 186 8.30 22.76 -10.17
CA ASP A 186 6.87 22.59 -10.40
C ASP A 186 6.02 23.65 -9.69
N PHE A 187 6.52 24.20 -8.59
CA PHE A 187 5.84 25.23 -7.79
C PHE A 187 6.58 26.57 -7.74
N GLY A 188 7.79 26.65 -8.31
CA GLY A 188 8.62 27.86 -8.36
C GLY A 188 9.56 28.01 -7.16
N SER A 189 9.12 27.63 -5.96
CA SER A 189 9.95 27.57 -4.75
C SER A 189 9.32 26.68 -3.68
N PHE A 190 10.09 26.28 -2.68
CA PHE A 190 9.54 25.62 -1.49
C PHE A 190 8.49 26.47 -0.77
N ASP A 191 8.69 27.78 -0.62
CA ASP A 191 7.71 28.66 0.02
C ASP A 191 6.39 28.72 -0.76
N ALA A 192 6.47 28.79 -2.10
CA ALA A 192 5.28 28.78 -2.95
C ALA A 192 4.54 27.44 -2.88
N PHE A 193 5.28 26.33 -2.85
CA PHE A 193 4.72 24.99 -2.59
C PHE A 193 4.03 24.93 -1.22
N LYS A 194 4.72 25.35 -0.16
CA LYS A 194 4.21 25.35 1.22
C LYS A 194 2.92 26.17 1.32
N ALA A 195 2.89 27.35 0.70
CA ALA A 195 1.71 28.21 0.65
C ALA A 195 0.55 27.53 -0.09
N HIS A 196 0.79 26.99 -1.30
CA HIS A 196 -0.23 26.28 -2.06
C HIS A 196 -0.78 25.07 -1.29
N PHE A 197 0.09 24.22 -0.73
CA PHE A 197 -0.33 23.05 0.04
C PHE A 197 -1.14 23.44 1.28
N SER A 198 -0.70 24.47 2.01
CA SER A 198 -1.39 24.96 3.20
C SER A 198 -2.78 25.49 2.88
N GLU A 199 -2.92 26.29 1.83
CA GLU A 199 -4.22 26.81 1.41
C GLU A 199 -5.14 25.70 0.92
N ALA A 200 -4.62 24.74 0.15
CA ALA A 200 -5.37 23.55 -0.23
C ALA A 200 -5.89 22.78 1.01
N ALA A 201 -5.06 22.57 2.02
CA ALA A 201 -5.48 21.91 3.26
C ALA A 201 -6.56 22.69 4.03
N LYS A 202 -6.37 24.01 4.18
CA LYS A 202 -7.29 24.88 4.90
C LYS A 202 -8.68 24.93 4.22
N GLN A 203 -8.71 24.89 2.89
CA GLN A 203 -9.92 25.11 2.09
C GLN A 203 -10.68 23.81 1.71
N VAL A 204 -10.29 22.64 2.21
CA VAL A 204 -11.07 21.40 2.02
C VAL A 204 -12.50 21.60 2.54
N GLN A 205 -13.50 21.35 1.70
CA GLN A 205 -14.91 21.44 2.09
C GLN A 205 -15.33 20.15 2.82
N GLY A 206 -15.72 20.28 4.08
CA GLY A 206 -16.04 19.13 4.93
C GLY A 206 -14.79 18.41 5.42
N VAL A 207 -14.68 17.12 5.12
CA VAL A 207 -13.61 16.23 5.58
C VAL A 207 -12.74 15.76 4.42
N GLY A 208 -11.44 15.62 4.64
CA GLY A 208 -10.54 15.26 3.56
C GLY A 208 -9.06 15.48 3.86
N TRP A 209 -8.29 15.65 2.80
CA TRP A 209 -6.83 15.68 2.82
C TRP A 209 -6.28 16.72 1.84
N ALA A 210 -5.12 17.29 2.16
CA ALA A 210 -4.22 17.82 1.15
C ALA A 210 -3.11 16.79 0.88
N ILE A 211 -2.82 16.53 -0.38
CA ILE A 211 -1.89 15.46 -0.77
C ILE A 211 -0.94 15.98 -1.86
N LEU A 212 0.36 15.98 -1.58
CA LEU A 212 1.41 16.10 -2.58
C LEU A 212 1.56 14.74 -3.27
N ILE A 213 1.43 14.72 -4.58
CA ILE A 213 1.53 13.50 -5.39
C ILE A 213 2.65 13.60 -6.43
N TRP A 214 3.18 12.46 -6.82
CA TRP A 214 3.86 12.29 -8.11
C TRP A 214 2.83 11.88 -9.16
N SER A 215 2.78 12.59 -10.28
CA SER A 215 1.97 12.21 -11.44
C SER A 215 2.87 11.49 -12.45
N PRO A 216 2.75 10.16 -12.63
CA PRO A 216 3.64 9.41 -13.50
C PRO A 216 3.51 9.76 -14.99
N ARG A 217 2.34 10.24 -15.43
CA ARG A 217 2.07 10.67 -16.81
C ARG A 217 2.72 12.02 -17.13
N SER A 218 2.43 13.04 -16.34
CA SER A 218 2.98 14.39 -16.55
C SER A 218 4.42 14.52 -16.02
N ARG A 219 4.89 13.55 -15.24
CA ARG A 219 6.24 13.48 -14.66
C ARG A 219 6.55 14.73 -13.81
N ARG A 220 5.57 15.17 -13.03
CA ARG A 220 5.64 16.33 -12.15
C ARG A 220 4.97 16.08 -10.81
N LEU A 221 5.27 16.97 -9.88
CA LEU A 221 4.58 17.07 -8.60
C LEU A 221 3.28 17.86 -8.77
N GLU A 222 2.22 17.40 -8.11
CA GLU A 222 0.93 18.10 -8.05
C GLU A 222 0.39 18.08 -6.62
N ILE A 223 -0.55 18.97 -6.32
CA ILE A 223 -1.30 18.98 -5.05
C ILE A 223 -2.75 18.63 -5.35
N LEU A 224 -3.30 17.65 -4.64
CA LEU A 224 -4.70 17.28 -4.69
C LEU A 224 -5.39 17.61 -3.35
N GLN A 225 -6.64 18.04 -3.43
CA GLN A 225 -7.57 18.01 -2.31
C GLN A 225 -8.45 16.77 -2.44
N ALA A 226 -8.27 15.78 -1.56
CA ALA A 226 -9.13 14.61 -1.55
C ALA A 226 -10.28 14.84 -0.54
N GLU A 227 -11.51 14.56 -0.94
CA GLU A 227 -12.65 14.52 -0.03
C GLU A 227 -12.86 13.10 0.51
N PHE A 228 -13.26 13.01 1.78
CA PHE A 228 -13.22 11.76 2.54
C PHE A 228 -11.81 11.14 2.51
N HIS A 229 -11.64 10.04 1.79
CA HIS A 229 -10.33 9.41 1.52
C HIS A 229 -10.10 9.12 0.04
N HIS A 230 -11.17 8.89 -0.74
CA HIS A 230 -11.10 8.36 -2.10
C HIS A 230 -11.70 9.30 -3.16
N LEU A 231 -12.45 10.34 -2.75
CA LEU A 231 -13.06 11.28 -3.68
C LEU A 231 -12.07 12.38 -4.08
N LEU A 232 -12.27 12.94 -5.27
CA LEU A 232 -11.40 13.98 -5.87
C LEU A 232 -9.93 13.53 -6.02
N SER A 233 -9.72 12.22 -6.13
CA SER A 233 -8.42 11.63 -6.44
C SER A 233 -8.21 11.52 -7.96
N GLN A 234 -6.94 11.49 -8.36
CA GLN A 234 -6.56 11.13 -9.73
C GLN A 234 -6.08 9.67 -9.72
N TRP A 235 -6.71 8.83 -10.53
CA TRP A 235 -6.21 7.47 -10.77
C TRP A 235 -4.80 7.56 -11.35
N ASP A 236 -3.88 6.71 -10.85
CA ASP A 236 -2.44 6.68 -11.16
C ASP A 236 -1.55 7.69 -10.41
N ALA A 237 -2.12 8.65 -9.67
CA ALA A 237 -1.32 9.53 -8.83
C ALA A 237 -0.73 8.76 -7.65
N ILE A 238 0.55 9.03 -7.32
CA ILE A 238 1.26 8.37 -6.22
C ILE A 238 1.44 9.35 -5.06
N PRO A 239 0.75 9.17 -3.91
CA PRO A 239 0.90 10.02 -2.74
C PRO A 239 2.31 10.01 -2.13
N LEU A 240 2.81 11.21 -1.77
CA LEU A 240 4.14 11.42 -1.21
C LEU A 240 4.08 12.02 0.20
N LEU A 241 3.30 13.09 0.36
CA LEU A 241 3.03 13.79 1.61
C LEU A 241 1.53 14.03 1.74
N GLY A 242 0.90 13.50 2.78
CA GLY A 242 -0.51 13.73 3.09
C GLY A 242 -0.68 14.52 4.39
N LEU A 243 -1.69 15.39 4.44
CA LEU A 243 -2.17 16.05 5.66
C LEU A 243 -3.66 15.75 5.85
N ASP A 244 -3.99 15.04 6.93
CA ASP A 244 -5.37 14.76 7.32
C ASP A 244 -6.03 16.04 7.86
N VAL A 245 -7.10 16.51 7.23
CA VAL A 245 -7.90 17.65 7.73
C VAL A 245 -9.32 17.25 8.09
N TRP A 246 -9.56 15.96 8.36
CA TRP A 246 -10.73 15.52 9.11
C TRP A 246 -10.70 16.13 10.51
N GLU A 247 -11.88 16.47 11.06
CA GLU A 247 -11.95 17.12 12.37
C GLU A 247 -11.35 16.25 13.48
N HIS A 248 -11.41 14.91 13.39
CA HIS A 248 -10.76 14.03 14.36
C HIS A 248 -9.25 14.25 14.49
N ALA A 249 -8.58 14.77 13.44
CA ALA A 249 -7.14 14.93 13.41
C ALA A 249 -6.64 16.15 14.19
N TYR A 250 -7.54 17.08 14.54
CA TYR A 250 -7.13 18.35 15.17
C TYR A 250 -8.10 18.91 16.20
N TYR A 251 -9.38 18.53 16.18
CA TYR A 251 -10.42 19.27 16.90
C TYR A 251 -10.25 19.23 18.42
N LEU A 252 -9.69 18.16 19.00
CA LEU A 252 -9.45 18.08 20.44
C LEU A 252 -8.48 19.17 20.93
N GLN A 253 -7.47 19.51 20.13
CA GLN A 253 -6.44 20.50 20.45
C GLN A 253 -6.76 21.90 19.88
N TYR A 254 -7.14 21.98 18.60
CA TYR A 254 -7.27 23.23 17.86
C TYR A 254 -8.72 23.73 17.71
N LYS A 255 -9.72 22.92 18.13
CA LYS A 255 -11.15 23.23 17.94
C LYS A 255 -11.44 23.57 16.48
N ASN A 256 -12.08 24.70 16.19
CA ASN A 256 -12.33 25.19 14.83
C ASN A 256 -11.09 25.81 14.15
N GLY A 257 -9.94 25.87 14.82
CA GLY A 257 -8.69 26.44 14.35
C GLY A 257 -7.90 25.55 13.39
N ARG A 258 -8.53 25.05 12.30
CA ARG A 258 -7.85 24.23 11.28
C ARG A 258 -6.58 24.90 10.75
N GLY A 259 -6.59 26.23 10.58
CA GLY A 259 -5.43 26.97 10.09
C GLY A 259 -4.19 26.80 10.97
N GLU A 260 -4.36 26.87 12.29
CA GLU A 260 -3.26 26.72 13.25
C GLU A 260 -2.71 25.29 13.25
N TYR A 261 -3.58 24.28 13.14
CA TYR A 261 -3.18 22.89 12.94
C TYR A 261 -2.32 22.71 11.67
N VAL A 262 -2.76 23.27 10.53
CA VAL A 262 -1.99 23.21 9.27
C VAL A 262 -0.64 23.91 9.40
N ASP A 263 -0.58 25.05 10.12
CA ASP A 263 0.66 25.78 10.30
C ASP A 263 1.65 25.00 11.18
N ASN A 264 1.16 24.34 12.24
CA ASN A 264 1.96 23.48 13.13
C ASN A 264 2.38 22.15 12.49
N PHE A 265 1.60 21.61 11.55
CA PHE A 265 2.00 20.39 10.81
C PHE A 265 3.39 20.52 10.17
N TRP A 266 3.74 21.71 9.66
CA TRP A 266 5.03 21.95 9.02
C TRP A 266 6.24 21.83 9.95
N THR A 267 6.06 21.84 11.27
CA THR A 267 7.17 21.67 12.23
C THR A 267 7.55 20.22 12.44
N ILE A 268 6.69 19.28 12.03
CA ILE A 268 6.85 17.83 12.26
C ILE A 268 6.94 17.01 10.97
N VAL A 269 6.95 17.64 9.79
CA VAL A 269 7.06 16.91 8.51
C VAL A 269 8.37 16.14 8.41
N ASN A 270 8.29 14.83 8.15
CA ASN A 270 9.42 13.95 7.94
C ASN A 270 9.88 13.96 6.47
N TRP A 271 10.64 14.99 6.08
CA TRP A 271 11.18 15.09 4.73
C TRP A 271 12.02 13.90 4.27
N PRO A 272 12.83 13.21 5.12
CA PRO A 272 13.48 11.96 4.74
C PRO A 272 12.50 10.90 4.21
N ASN A 273 11.36 10.68 4.88
CA ASN A 273 10.34 9.73 4.40
C ASN A 273 9.73 10.17 3.07
N VAL A 274 9.37 11.45 2.94
CA VAL A 274 8.80 11.99 1.69
C VAL A 274 9.80 11.87 0.53
N ASN A 275 11.08 12.11 0.79
CA ASN A 275 12.16 11.91 -0.19
C ASN A 275 12.27 10.46 -0.66
N GLU A 276 12.25 9.50 0.27
CA GLU A 276 12.32 8.08 -0.06
C GLU A 276 11.13 7.64 -0.92
N ARG A 277 9.91 8.04 -0.53
CA ARG A 277 8.68 7.80 -1.31
C ARG A 277 8.80 8.40 -2.71
N PHE A 278 9.28 9.64 -2.81
CA PHE A 278 9.51 10.30 -4.10
C PHE A 278 10.52 9.55 -4.97
N GLU A 279 11.63 9.10 -4.40
CA GLU A 279 12.67 8.35 -5.12
C GLU A 279 12.16 7.02 -5.71
N GLN A 280 11.24 6.36 -5.01
CA GLN A 280 10.54 5.18 -5.53
C GLN A 280 9.51 5.57 -6.59
N ALA A 281 8.61 6.51 -6.27
CA ALA A 281 7.51 6.94 -7.13
C ALA A 281 7.99 7.46 -8.49
N ARG A 282 9.04 8.29 -8.51
CA ARG A 282 9.58 8.90 -9.74
C ARG A 282 10.18 7.90 -10.73
N LYS A 283 10.37 6.64 -10.34
CA LYS A 283 10.77 5.55 -11.25
C LYS A 283 9.60 5.10 -12.11
N LEU A 284 8.38 5.16 -11.58
CA LEU A 284 7.15 4.91 -12.34
C LEU A 284 6.89 6.10 -13.26
N LYS A 285 6.94 5.84 -14.57
CA LYS A 285 6.70 6.83 -15.61
C LYS A 285 5.92 6.19 -16.73
N TRP A 286 4.82 6.81 -17.10
CA TRP A 286 4.09 6.45 -18.30
C TRP A 286 4.53 7.33 -19.47
N GLU A 287 4.03 6.99 -20.64
CA GLU A 287 4.13 7.86 -21.81
C GLU A 287 3.35 9.16 -21.53
N PRO A 288 3.99 10.34 -21.69
CA PRO A 288 3.29 11.60 -21.60
C PRO A 288 2.49 11.81 -22.89
N TYR A 289 1.22 12.16 -22.78
CA TYR A 289 0.35 12.54 -23.89
C TYR A 289 -0.40 13.83 -23.58
#